data_AF-A0A1H1BEK4-F1
#
_entry.id   AF-A0A1H1BEK4-F1
#
_cell.length_a   1.000
_cell.length_b   1.000
_cell.length_c   1.000
_cell.angle_alpha   90.00
_cell.angle_beta   90.00
_cell.angle_gamma   90.00
#
_symmetry.space_group_name_H-M   'P 1'
#
loop_
_entity.id
_entity.type
_entity.pdbx_description
1 polymer ?
#
loop_
_entity_poly.entity_id
_entity_poly.type
_entity_poly.pdbx_seq_one_letter_code
_entity_poly.pdbx_strand_id
1 'polypeptide(L)'
;MEEIKKNLLIIFIFMFHIFNSQIKININVVENTHYEIRNEKRYKLLIKITNESTQKYILPIDITGFKNYMSEEPCSNFNLIDFYPDLGFLPMFKNEITYIEGSGINYPHLVNNKRELKKYQNKINRYKKNKSIKLNKWIKDNKLNKVSKEWAEINQYLLSNLLTLNSEQSFSFEIYFNPLQYNYVKLYGSSYSYPIESNKTYQFSLQLCIEKNIYQYLTEDQKDKFKDYKFFNGKIMSNEIDFKMVHNYEFINK
;
A
#
# COMPACT_ATOMS: atom_id res chain seq x y z
N MET A 1 50.44 3.49 -15.42
CA MET A 1 49.72 2.20 -15.20
C MET A 1 49.08 2.15 -13.80
N GLU A 2 49.75 2.62 -12.75
CA GLU A 2 49.15 2.72 -11.39
C GLU A 2 47.96 3.68 -11.31
N GLU A 3 48.01 4.81 -12.00
CA GLU A 3 46.94 5.82 -11.95
C GLU A 3 45.61 5.30 -12.55
N ILE A 4 45.69 4.49 -13.60
CA ILE A 4 44.53 3.83 -14.22
C ILE A 4 43.93 2.80 -13.25
N LYS A 5 44.77 2.03 -12.55
CA LYS A 5 44.32 1.07 -11.52
C LYS A 5 43.64 1.77 -10.34
N LYS A 6 44.17 2.92 -9.90
CA LYS A 6 43.59 3.74 -8.84
C LYS A 6 42.21 4.31 -9.23
N ASN A 7 42.08 4.80 -10.46
CA ASN A 7 40.81 5.32 -10.97
C ASN A 7 39.74 4.23 -11.12
N LEU A 8 40.14 3.02 -11.56
CA LEU A 8 39.24 1.86 -11.63
C LEU A 8 38.74 1.41 -10.25
N LEU A 9 39.60 1.43 -9.22
CA LEU A 9 39.21 1.10 -7.85
C LEU A 9 38.18 2.10 -7.31
N ILE A 10 38.38 3.41 -7.55
CA ILE A 10 37.45 4.46 -7.13
C ILE A 10 36.10 4.26 -7.81
N ILE A 11 36.09 4.03 -9.14
CA ILE A 11 34.86 3.75 -9.88
C ILE A 11 34.17 2.49 -9.34
N PHE A 12 34.92 1.44 -9.00
CA PHE A 12 34.36 0.22 -8.43
C PHE A 12 33.71 0.47 -7.05
N ILE A 13 34.33 1.29 -6.19
CA ILE A 13 33.77 1.66 -4.88
C ILE A 13 32.52 2.54 -5.03
N PHE A 14 32.51 3.50 -5.96
CA PHE A 14 31.32 4.30 -6.27
C PHE A 14 30.19 3.43 -6.84
N MET A 15 30.50 2.50 -7.74
CA MET A 15 29.55 1.52 -8.26
C MET A 15 29.06 0.57 -7.16
N PHE A 16 29.87 0.19 -6.17
CA PHE A 16 29.38 -0.66 -5.08
C PHE A 16 28.38 0.07 -4.16
N HIS A 17 28.49 1.39 -4.04
CA HIS A 17 27.57 2.21 -3.24
C HIS A 17 26.29 2.64 -3.97
N ILE A 18 26.29 2.68 -5.31
CA ILE A 18 25.13 3.14 -6.08
C ILE A 18 24.07 2.04 -6.27
N PHE A 19 24.46 0.76 -6.22
CA PHE A 19 23.59 -0.34 -6.70
C PHE A 19 22.82 -1.11 -5.62
N ASN A 20 22.99 -0.78 -4.33
CA ASN A 20 22.19 -1.41 -3.28
C ASN A 20 21.00 -0.51 -2.93
N SER A 21 19.78 -0.97 -3.26
CA SER A 21 18.56 -0.31 -2.79
C SER A 21 18.57 -0.24 -1.27
N GLN A 22 18.38 0.94 -0.69
CA GLN A 22 18.47 1.15 0.76
C GLN A 22 17.36 0.43 1.53
N ILE A 23 16.19 0.31 0.90
CA ILE A 23 15.07 -0.50 1.39
C ILE A 23 14.75 -1.56 0.34
N LYS A 24 14.57 -2.80 0.80
CA LYS A 24 14.19 -3.94 -0.03
C LYS A 24 12.85 -4.48 0.41
N ILE A 25 12.01 -4.83 -0.56
CA ILE A 25 10.71 -5.45 -0.34
C ILE A 25 10.77 -6.82 -0.98
N ASN A 26 10.41 -7.86 -0.23
CA ASN A 26 10.25 -9.20 -0.74
C ASN A 26 8.84 -9.67 -0.49
N ILE A 27 8.25 -10.35 -1.47
CA ILE A 27 6.94 -10.98 -1.39
C ILE A 27 7.09 -12.47 -1.60
N ASN A 28 6.37 -13.24 -0.80
CA ASN A 28 6.20 -14.67 -0.96
C ASN A 28 4.72 -15.02 -0.83
N VAL A 29 4.23 -15.94 -1.65
CA VAL A 29 2.89 -16.51 -1.46
C VAL A 29 3.02 -17.60 -0.40
N VAL A 30 2.45 -17.36 0.77
CA VAL A 30 2.45 -18.35 1.86
C VAL A 30 1.27 -19.27 1.64
N GLU A 31 1.58 -20.42 1.03
CA GLU A 31 0.66 -21.54 0.85
C GLU A 31 -0.45 -21.27 -0.18
N ASN A 32 -0.66 -22.21 -1.11
CA ASN A 32 -1.80 -22.21 -2.06
C ASN A 32 -3.14 -22.47 -1.34
N THR A 33 -3.24 -22.20 -0.05
CA THR A 33 -4.48 -22.21 0.70
C THR A 33 -5.30 -21.01 0.25
N HIS A 34 -6.20 -21.28 -0.68
CA HIS A 34 -7.33 -20.39 -0.91
C HIS A 34 -8.13 -20.33 0.40
N TYR A 35 -7.92 -19.28 1.19
CA TYR A 35 -8.78 -19.04 2.35
C TYR A 35 -10.11 -18.51 1.85
N GLU A 36 -11.15 -19.32 1.97
CA GLU A 36 -12.52 -18.88 1.71
C GLU A 36 -13.00 -17.98 2.83
N ILE A 37 -12.85 -16.67 2.64
CA ILE A 37 -13.60 -15.70 3.43
C ILE A 37 -14.83 -15.33 2.62
N ARG A 38 -16.00 -15.84 3.02
CA ARG A 38 -17.29 -15.61 2.33
C ARG A 38 -17.32 -16.12 0.88
N ASN A 39 -16.79 -17.32 0.64
CA ASN A 39 -16.72 -17.96 -0.69
C ASN A 39 -15.81 -17.25 -1.72
N GLU A 40 -14.93 -16.34 -1.28
CA GLU A 40 -13.92 -15.71 -2.14
C GLU A 40 -12.55 -16.35 -1.89
N LYS A 41 -11.92 -16.88 -2.94
CA LYS A 41 -10.54 -17.40 -2.86
C LYS A 41 -9.56 -16.22 -2.74
N ARG A 42 -8.76 -16.21 -1.69
CA ARG A 42 -7.71 -15.19 -1.47
C ARG A 42 -6.33 -15.83 -1.37
N TYR A 43 -5.34 -15.17 -1.93
CA TYR A 43 -3.92 -15.48 -1.79
C TYR A 43 -3.39 -14.82 -0.52
N LYS A 44 -2.65 -15.58 0.28
CA LYS A 44 -1.97 -15.05 1.46
C LYS A 44 -0.56 -14.63 1.06
N LEU A 45 -0.29 -13.32 1.09
CA LEU A 45 1.01 -12.76 0.77
C LEU A 45 1.77 -12.47 2.07
N LEU A 46 2.97 -13.02 2.21
CA LEU A 46 3.94 -12.59 3.22
C LEU A 46 4.84 -11.52 2.59
N ILE A 47 4.77 -10.32 3.16
CA ILE A 47 5.55 -9.17 2.72
C ILE A 47 6.63 -8.93 3.76
N LYS A 48 7.89 -8.92 3.33
CA LYS A 48 9.06 -8.58 4.16
C LYS A 48 9.69 -7.30 3.65
N ILE A 49 9.78 -6.29 4.50
CA ILE A 49 10.47 -5.03 4.24
C ILE A 49 11.76 -5.05 5.05
N THR A 50 12.89 -4.85 4.39
CA THR A 50 14.22 -4.86 5.00
C THR A 50 14.90 -3.53 4.74
N ASN A 51 15.39 -2.88 5.79
CA ASN A 51 16.30 -1.76 5.65
C ASN A 51 17.73 -2.31 5.50
N GLU A 52 18.26 -2.35 4.30
CA GLU A 52 19.62 -2.86 4.01
C GLU A 52 20.69 -1.78 4.18
N SER A 53 20.29 -0.57 4.57
CA SER A 53 21.20 0.56 4.78
C SER A 53 21.66 0.68 6.24
N THR A 54 22.69 1.51 6.44
CA THR A 54 23.17 1.94 7.76
C THR A 54 22.33 3.06 8.40
N GLN A 55 21.38 3.65 7.65
CA GLN A 55 20.54 4.76 8.11
C GLN A 55 19.23 4.22 8.68
N LYS A 56 18.65 4.90 9.68
CA LYS A 56 17.30 4.60 10.14
C LYS A 56 16.29 5.25 9.19
N TYR A 57 15.22 4.53 8.87
CA TYR A 57 14.18 5.00 7.96
C TYR A 57 12.80 5.01 8.60
N ILE A 58 11.99 5.95 8.14
CA ILE A 58 10.55 5.95 8.40
C ILE A 58 9.82 5.88 7.07
N LEU A 59 8.89 4.93 6.96
CA LEU A 59 8.12 4.64 5.77
C LEU A 59 6.63 4.70 6.12
N PRO A 60 5.84 5.54 5.43
CA PRO A 60 4.40 5.53 5.59
C PRO A 60 3.80 4.39 4.76
N ILE A 61 3.26 3.38 5.44
CA ILE A 61 2.74 2.16 4.82
C ILE A 61 1.43 1.75 5.48
N ASP A 62 0.35 1.75 4.70
CA ASP A 62 -0.90 1.12 5.11
C ASP A 62 -0.85 -0.37 4.79
N ILE A 63 -0.85 -1.21 5.83
CA ILE A 63 -0.80 -2.67 5.72
C ILE A 63 -2.18 -3.34 5.73
N THR A 64 -3.26 -2.55 5.74
CA THR A 64 -4.64 -3.04 5.84
C THR A 64 -5.28 -3.32 4.47
N GLY A 65 -4.70 -2.78 3.40
CA GLY A 65 -5.19 -2.92 2.03
C GLY A 65 -4.15 -2.54 0.98
N PHE A 66 -4.61 -2.42 -0.26
CA PHE A 66 -3.75 -2.16 -1.42
C PHE A 66 -4.15 -0.88 -2.13
N LYS A 67 -3.22 -0.08 -2.62
CA LYS A 67 -3.56 1.01 -3.53
C LYS A 67 -3.84 0.44 -4.93
N ASN A 68 -4.88 0.90 -5.61
CA ASN A 68 -5.17 0.46 -6.97
C ASN A 68 -4.13 1.04 -7.93
N TYR A 69 -3.62 0.24 -8.87
CA TYR A 69 -2.72 0.76 -9.90
C TYR A 69 -3.52 1.37 -11.06
N MET A 70 -3.27 2.65 -11.32
CA MET A 70 -3.74 3.43 -12.47
C MET A 70 -2.58 4.28 -12.95
N SER A 71 -2.23 4.23 -14.22
CA SER A 71 -0.98 4.80 -14.75
C SER A 71 -0.90 6.33 -14.62
N GLU A 72 -2.05 7.00 -14.66
CA GLU A 72 -2.17 8.46 -14.54
C GLU A 72 -2.29 8.94 -13.08
N GLU A 73 -2.41 8.03 -12.11
CA GLU A 73 -2.57 8.43 -10.70
C GLU A 73 -1.22 8.78 -10.04
N PRO A 74 -1.17 9.88 -9.25
CA PRO A 74 -0.01 10.17 -8.43
C PRO A 74 0.14 9.11 -7.32
N CYS A 75 1.31 9.07 -6.68
CA CYS A 75 1.59 8.06 -5.67
C CYS A 75 0.72 8.21 -4.42
N SER A 76 0.22 9.41 -4.16
CA SER A 76 -0.73 9.69 -3.08
C SER A 76 -1.54 10.93 -3.44
N ASN A 77 -2.88 10.86 -3.37
CA ASN A 77 -3.74 12.04 -3.58
C ASN A 77 -4.67 12.33 -2.39
N PHE A 78 -4.84 11.38 -1.46
CA PHE A 78 -5.66 11.51 -0.23
C PHE A 78 -7.12 11.92 -0.44
N ASN A 79 -7.61 11.96 -1.68
CA ASN A 79 -8.96 12.40 -2.01
C ASN A 79 -10.03 11.47 -1.45
N LEU A 80 -9.67 10.20 -1.21
CA LEU A 80 -10.57 9.14 -0.75
C LEU A 80 -10.01 8.38 0.47
N ILE A 81 -9.30 9.08 1.36
CA ILE A 81 -8.60 8.50 2.52
C ILE A 81 -9.46 7.61 3.44
N ASP A 82 -10.78 7.80 3.40
CA ASP A 82 -11.74 6.98 4.14
C ASP A 82 -11.95 5.57 3.59
N PHE A 83 -11.63 5.38 2.32
CA PHE A 83 -12.01 4.19 1.53
C PHE A 83 -10.86 3.64 0.71
N TYR A 84 -9.78 4.40 0.60
CA TYR A 84 -8.65 4.12 -0.25
C TYR A 84 -7.36 4.15 0.57
N PRO A 85 -6.63 3.02 0.66
CA PRO A 85 -5.37 2.97 1.37
C PRO A 85 -4.29 3.67 0.53
N ASP A 86 -4.27 5.00 0.53
CA ASP A 86 -3.35 5.83 -0.28
C ASP A 86 -1.86 5.53 -0.01
N LEU A 87 -1.53 4.99 1.16
CA LEU A 87 -0.18 4.58 1.57
C LEU A 87 0.03 3.06 1.43
N GLY A 88 -0.94 2.36 0.84
CA GLY A 88 -0.87 0.92 0.62
C GLY A 88 0.03 0.56 -0.56
N PHE A 89 0.42 -0.71 -0.60
CA PHE A 89 1.16 -1.27 -1.74
C PHE A 89 0.30 -1.25 -3.01
N LEU A 90 0.90 -0.90 -4.16
CA LEU A 90 0.28 -1.06 -5.47
C LEU A 90 0.56 -2.49 -5.97
N PRO A 91 -0.47 -3.33 -6.17
CA PRO A 91 -0.31 -4.60 -6.86
C PRO A 91 -0.01 -4.31 -8.32
N MET A 92 1.15 -4.72 -8.80
CA MET A 92 1.59 -4.50 -10.17
C MET A 92 1.44 -5.81 -10.93
N PHE A 93 0.52 -5.86 -11.88
CA PHE A 93 0.41 -6.96 -12.84
C PHE A 93 1.00 -6.53 -14.17
N LYS A 94 1.82 -7.39 -14.75
CA LYS A 94 2.43 -7.16 -16.06
C LYS A 94 2.18 -8.36 -16.96
N ASN A 95 1.69 -8.10 -18.17
CA ASN A 95 1.73 -9.05 -19.27
C ASN A 95 3.04 -8.87 -20.06
N GLU A 96 3.23 -9.56 -21.18
CA GLU A 96 4.48 -9.48 -21.96
C GLU A 96 4.89 -8.05 -22.38
N ILE A 97 3.94 -7.10 -22.45
CA ILE A 97 4.14 -5.80 -23.10
C ILE A 97 3.93 -4.63 -22.11
N THR A 98 2.94 -4.70 -21.21
CA THR A 98 2.51 -3.56 -20.39
C THR A 98 2.06 -3.95 -18.98
N TYR A 99 2.06 -2.96 -18.09
CA TYR A 99 1.34 -3.05 -16.82
C TYR A 99 -0.17 -2.98 -17.05
N ILE A 100 -0.91 -3.74 -16.26
CA ILE A 100 -2.37 -3.85 -16.31
C ILE A 100 -2.95 -2.95 -15.23
N GLU A 101 -3.85 -2.06 -15.62
CA GLU A 101 -4.55 -1.19 -14.68
C GLU A 101 -5.66 -1.95 -13.94
N GLY A 102 -5.85 -1.59 -12.68
CA GLY A 102 -6.97 -2.06 -11.88
C GLY A 102 -8.18 -1.15 -12.07
N SER A 103 -9.38 -1.71 -11.93
CA SER A 103 -10.66 -1.01 -12.07
C SER A 103 -11.43 -1.00 -10.75
N GLY A 104 -12.14 0.10 -10.50
CA GLY A 104 -13.12 0.17 -9.41
C GLY A 104 -14.43 -0.50 -9.80
N ILE A 105 -14.88 -1.46 -9.00
CA ILE A 105 -16.20 -2.07 -9.10
C ILE A 105 -17.10 -1.43 -8.05
N ASN A 106 -18.22 -0.87 -8.49
CA ASN A 106 -19.33 -0.53 -7.61
C ASN A 106 -20.42 -1.58 -7.82
N TYR A 107 -20.77 -2.29 -6.75
CA TYR A 107 -22.02 -3.02 -6.64
C TYR A 107 -23.04 -1.99 -6.19
N PRO A 108 -23.84 -1.39 -7.10
CA PRO A 108 -24.98 -0.60 -6.67
C PRO A 108 -25.78 -1.50 -5.74
N HIS A 109 -25.84 -1.16 -4.45
CA HIS A 109 -26.59 -1.95 -3.51
C HIS A 109 -27.98 -2.12 -4.11
N LEU A 110 -28.36 -3.37 -4.36
CA LEU A 110 -29.69 -3.78 -4.84
C LEU A 110 -30.71 -3.49 -3.74
N VAL A 111 -30.88 -2.21 -3.41
CA VAL A 111 -31.80 -1.73 -2.41
C VAL A 111 -33.15 -1.63 -3.11
N ASN A 112 -33.83 -2.78 -3.15
CA ASN A 112 -35.07 -2.92 -3.89
C ASN A 112 -36.26 -2.20 -3.22
N ASN A 113 -36.06 -1.58 -2.04
CA ASN A 113 -37.12 -0.82 -1.37
C ASN A 113 -36.60 0.39 -0.54
N LYS A 114 -37.49 1.38 -0.36
CA LYS A 114 -37.22 2.63 0.41
C LYS A 114 -36.78 2.39 1.87
N ARG A 115 -37.24 1.30 2.50
CA ARG A 115 -36.94 1.00 3.91
C ARG A 115 -35.48 0.58 4.11
N GLU A 116 -34.96 -0.25 3.22
CA GLU A 116 -33.56 -0.65 3.20
C GLU A 116 -32.65 0.52 2.88
N LEU A 117 -33.06 1.40 1.97
CA LEU A 117 -32.30 2.62 1.64
C LEU A 117 -32.14 3.50 2.88
N LYS A 118 -33.22 3.70 3.64
CA LYS A 118 -33.19 4.47 4.89
C LYS A 118 -32.28 3.82 5.94
N LYS A 119 -32.31 2.48 6.09
CA LYS A 119 -31.39 1.77 7.00
C LYS A 119 -29.94 1.97 6.60
N TYR A 120 -29.65 1.87 5.31
CA TYR A 120 -28.31 2.04 4.76
C TYR A 120 -27.79 3.47 4.95
N GLN A 121 -28.60 4.49 4.61
CA GLN A 121 -28.28 5.90 4.84
C GLN A 121 -28.02 6.19 6.33
N ASN A 122 -28.84 5.65 7.23
CA ASN A 122 -28.62 5.80 8.67
C ASN A 122 -27.28 5.20 9.12
N LYS A 123 -26.87 4.06 8.54
CA LYS A 123 -25.58 3.44 8.82
C LYS A 123 -24.42 4.33 8.37
N ILE A 124 -24.50 4.89 7.16
CA ILE A 124 -23.51 5.86 6.64
C ILE A 124 -23.45 7.10 7.55
N ASN A 125 -24.59 7.68 7.90
CA ASN A 125 -24.65 8.87 8.75
C ASN A 125 -24.06 8.62 10.13
N ARG A 126 -24.33 7.44 10.73
CA ARG A 126 -23.74 7.05 12.00
C ARG A 126 -22.23 6.87 11.91
N TYR A 127 -21.74 6.25 10.82
CA TYR A 127 -20.31 6.13 10.56
C TYR A 127 -19.64 7.52 10.47
N LYS A 128 -20.17 8.41 9.64
CA LYS A 128 -19.66 9.78 9.47
C LYS A 128 -19.65 10.56 10.80
N LYS A 129 -20.72 10.45 11.60
CA LYS A 129 -20.79 11.10 12.92
C LYS A 129 -19.72 10.57 13.86
N ASN A 130 -19.55 9.25 13.94
CA ASN A 130 -18.54 8.63 14.80
C ASN A 130 -17.12 9.00 14.35
N LYS A 131 -16.85 9.01 13.03
CA LYS A 131 -15.58 9.47 12.47
C LYS A 131 -15.30 10.91 12.88
N SER A 132 -16.26 11.82 12.69
CA SER A 132 -16.10 13.22 13.05
C SER A 132 -15.83 13.42 14.55
N ILE A 133 -16.47 12.65 15.43
CA ILE A 133 -16.19 12.70 16.88
C ILE A 133 -14.74 12.28 17.17
N LYS A 134 -14.28 11.17 16.58
CA LYS A 134 -12.90 10.69 16.74
C LYS A 134 -11.88 11.70 16.20
N LEU A 135 -12.13 12.27 15.03
CA LEU A 135 -11.28 13.28 14.42
C LEU A 135 -11.21 14.56 15.28
N ASN A 136 -12.35 15.05 15.78
CA ASN A 136 -12.36 16.24 16.63
C ASN A 136 -11.56 16.00 17.93
N LYS A 137 -11.65 14.79 18.49
CA LYS A 137 -10.81 14.41 19.63
C LYS A 137 -9.32 14.41 19.24
N TRP A 138 -8.97 13.78 18.12
CA TRP A 138 -7.60 13.77 17.59
C TRP A 138 -7.03 15.18 17.40
N ILE A 139 -7.81 16.08 16.79
CA ILE A 139 -7.45 17.49 16.58
C ILE A 139 -7.15 18.17 17.91
N LYS A 140 -8.00 17.96 18.92
CA LYS A 140 -7.83 18.57 20.24
C LYS A 140 -6.59 18.03 20.95
N ASP A 141 -6.42 16.71 20.96
CA ASP A 141 -5.33 16.02 21.63
C ASP A 141 -3.96 16.35 20.99
N ASN A 142 -3.92 16.60 19.68
CA ASN A 142 -2.71 16.97 18.94
C ASN A 142 -2.57 18.49 18.69
N LYS A 143 -3.41 19.32 19.31
CA LYS A 143 -3.38 20.80 19.19
C LYS A 143 -3.48 21.31 17.74
N LEU A 144 -4.21 20.60 16.87
CA LEU A 144 -4.37 20.91 15.45
C LEU A 144 -5.54 21.86 15.15
N ASN A 145 -5.99 22.67 16.11
CA ASN A 145 -7.22 23.46 15.99
C ASN A 145 -7.20 24.52 14.86
N LYS A 146 -6.02 24.84 14.33
CA LYS A 146 -5.82 25.87 13.30
C LYS A 146 -5.76 25.32 11.87
N VAL A 147 -5.73 24.00 11.69
CA VAL A 147 -5.66 23.37 10.36
C VAL A 147 -7.04 22.97 9.86
N SER A 148 -7.18 22.73 8.55
CA SER A 148 -8.42 22.21 8.00
C SER A 148 -8.70 20.79 8.51
N LYS A 149 -9.98 20.39 8.54
CA LYS A 149 -10.34 19.02 8.91
C LYS A 149 -9.69 17.99 8.00
N GLU A 150 -9.65 18.27 6.70
CA GLU A 150 -9.00 17.43 5.70
C GLU A 150 -7.50 17.23 6.01
N TRP A 151 -6.78 18.33 6.30
CA TRP A 151 -5.38 18.24 6.71
C TRP A 151 -5.22 17.36 7.97
N ALA A 152 -6.11 17.53 8.95
CA ALA A 152 -6.08 16.73 10.18
C ALA A 152 -6.39 15.24 9.94
N GLU A 153 -7.25 14.92 8.98
CA GLU A 153 -7.52 13.54 8.56
C GLU A 153 -6.27 12.91 7.92
N ILE A 154 -5.61 13.63 7.01
CA ILE A 154 -4.38 13.17 6.37
C ILE A 154 -3.26 13.03 7.40
N ASN A 155 -3.10 13.99 8.31
CA ASN A 155 -2.16 13.91 9.42
C ASN A 155 -2.37 12.66 10.27
N GLN A 156 -3.63 12.41 10.68
CA GLN A 156 -3.98 11.27 11.50
C GLN A 156 -3.63 9.96 10.80
N TYR A 157 -4.05 9.82 9.54
CA TYR A 157 -3.79 8.65 8.72
C TYR A 157 -2.29 8.42 8.50
N LEU A 158 -1.56 9.46 8.09
CA LEU A 158 -0.12 9.39 7.87
C LEU A 158 0.61 8.95 9.13
N LEU A 159 0.37 9.62 10.26
CA LEU A 159 1.04 9.33 11.52
C LEU A 159 0.75 7.91 12.02
N SER A 160 -0.47 7.41 11.83
CA SER A 160 -0.87 6.06 12.23
C SER A 160 -0.24 4.95 11.38
N ASN A 161 0.28 5.29 10.20
CA ASN A 161 0.87 4.36 9.25
C ASN A 161 2.40 4.52 9.11
N LEU A 162 3.06 5.25 10.01
CA LEU A 162 4.51 5.37 9.99
C LEU A 162 5.18 4.10 10.56
N LEU A 163 5.81 3.33 9.68
CA LEU A 163 6.71 2.24 10.04
C LEU A 163 8.12 2.80 10.25
N THR A 164 8.69 2.59 11.42
CA THR A 164 10.11 2.88 11.69
C THR A 164 10.95 1.62 11.50
N LEU A 165 12.04 1.74 10.77
CA LEU A 165 13.01 0.68 10.53
C LEU A 165 14.41 1.16 10.90
N ASN A 166 15.01 0.53 11.92
CA ASN A 166 16.43 0.72 12.20
C ASN A 166 17.30 0.12 11.09
N SER A 167 18.59 0.45 11.10
CA SER A 167 19.60 -0.19 10.26
C SER A 167 19.47 -1.71 10.32
N GLU A 168 19.51 -2.38 9.16
CA GLU A 168 19.46 -3.84 9.02
C GLU A 168 18.18 -4.51 9.57
N GLN A 169 17.20 -3.71 10.02
CA GLN A 169 15.97 -4.23 10.58
C GLN A 169 15.05 -4.71 9.46
N SER A 170 14.41 -5.85 9.71
CA SER A 170 13.31 -6.36 8.90
C SER A 170 11.98 -6.22 9.63
N PHE A 171 10.94 -5.91 8.89
CA PHE A 171 9.53 -6.00 9.30
C PHE A 171 8.82 -6.97 8.36
N SER A 172 7.94 -7.81 8.89
CA SER A 172 7.17 -8.75 8.07
C SER A 172 5.72 -8.80 8.53
N PHE A 173 4.81 -8.90 7.57
CA PHE A 173 3.39 -8.99 7.82
C PHE A 173 2.70 -9.79 6.72
N GLU A 174 1.51 -10.27 7.02
CA GLU A 174 0.69 -11.05 6.10
C GLU A 174 -0.50 -10.21 5.65
N ILE A 175 -0.82 -10.27 4.36
CA ILE A 175 -2.00 -9.62 3.78
C ILE A 175 -2.70 -10.57 2.81
N TYR A 176 -4.04 -10.53 2.82
CA TYR A 176 -4.85 -11.35 1.91
C TYR A 176 -5.20 -10.54 0.66
N PHE A 177 -4.94 -11.13 -0.50
CA PHE A 177 -5.16 -10.50 -1.79
C PHE A 177 -5.99 -11.39 -2.69
N ASN A 178 -7.01 -10.81 -3.35
CA ASN A 178 -7.71 -11.46 -4.45
C ASN A 178 -7.74 -10.45 -5.61
N PRO A 179 -7.07 -10.74 -6.75
CA PRO A 179 -7.01 -9.80 -7.86
C PRO A 179 -8.38 -9.54 -8.48
N LEU A 180 -9.36 -10.43 -8.31
CA LEU A 180 -10.72 -10.20 -8.80
C LEU A 180 -11.53 -9.30 -7.88
N GLN A 181 -11.12 -9.16 -6.62
CA GLN A 181 -11.84 -8.35 -5.62
C GLN A 181 -10.96 -8.06 -4.39
N TYR A 182 -10.48 -6.83 -4.26
CA TYR A 182 -9.76 -6.35 -3.07
C TYR A 182 -10.28 -5.01 -2.56
N ASN A 183 -9.90 -4.67 -1.32
CA ASN A 183 -10.41 -3.53 -0.55
C ASN A 183 -11.94 -3.39 -0.53
N TYR A 184 -12.67 -4.50 -0.35
CA TYR A 184 -14.12 -4.45 -0.34
C TYR A 184 -14.66 -3.59 0.82
N VAL A 185 -15.26 -2.45 0.48
CA VAL A 185 -15.89 -1.56 1.44
C VAL A 185 -17.37 -1.90 1.53
N LYS A 186 -17.74 -2.77 2.48
CA LYS A 186 -19.14 -3.20 2.73
C LYS A 186 -20.11 -2.01 2.89
N LEU A 187 -19.63 -0.89 3.42
CA LEU A 187 -20.45 0.29 3.62
C LEU A 187 -20.88 0.93 2.30
N TYR A 188 -20.11 0.79 1.21
CA TYR A 188 -20.38 1.39 -0.11
C TYR A 188 -20.66 0.38 -1.20
N GLY A 189 -20.41 -0.92 -0.91
CA GLY A 189 -20.55 -1.96 -1.93
C GLY A 189 -19.53 -1.73 -3.04
N SER A 190 -18.34 -1.28 -2.70
CA SER A 190 -17.27 -1.02 -3.68
C SER A 190 -16.06 -1.91 -3.41
N SER A 191 -15.33 -2.23 -4.47
CA SER A 191 -14.04 -2.93 -4.42
C SER A 191 -13.20 -2.55 -5.64
N TYR A 192 -11.98 -3.04 -5.68
CA TYR A 192 -11.14 -2.98 -6.87
C TYR A 192 -10.90 -4.37 -7.44
N SER A 193 -10.56 -4.43 -8.73
CA SER A 193 -10.25 -5.67 -9.44
C SER A 193 -9.26 -5.43 -10.56
N TYR A 194 -8.49 -6.45 -10.92
CA TYR A 194 -7.72 -6.51 -12.16
C TYR A 194 -8.42 -7.40 -13.17
N PRO A 195 -8.39 -7.06 -14.47
CA PRO A 195 -8.90 -7.89 -15.55
C PRO A 195 -7.91 -9.05 -15.86
N ILE A 196 -7.70 -9.92 -14.88
CA ILE A 196 -6.81 -11.09 -15.00
C ILE A 196 -7.59 -12.26 -15.58
N GLU A 197 -7.08 -12.81 -16.68
CA GLU A 197 -7.70 -13.95 -17.34
C GLU A 197 -7.25 -15.27 -16.71
N SER A 198 -8.17 -16.23 -16.69
CA SER A 198 -7.87 -17.61 -16.29
C SER A 198 -6.86 -18.23 -17.23
N ASN A 199 -5.98 -19.07 -16.70
CA ASN A 199 -4.94 -19.81 -17.44
C ASN A 199 -3.85 -18.98 -18.12
N LYS A 200 -3.85 -17.65 -18.00
CA LYS A 200 -2.71 -16.80 -18.38
C LYS A 200 -1.78 -16.58 -17.19
N THR A 201 -0.47 -16.55 -17.47
CA THR A 201 0.57 -16.19 -16.49
C THR A 201 0.89 -14.71 -16.63
N TYR A 202 1.00 -14.04 -15.49
CA TYR A 202 1.34 -12.63 -15.36
C TYR A 202 2.52 -12.50 -14.42
N GLN A 203 3.40 -11.52 -14.67
CA GLN A 203 4.36 -11.12 -13.64
C GLN A 203 3.63 -10.28 -12.59
N PHE A 204 3.79 -10.64 -11.32
CA PHE A 204 3.22 -9.94 -10.19
C PHE A 204 4.31 -9.42 -9.26
N SER A 205 4.19 -8.16 -8.87
CA SER A 205 5.02 -7.54 -7.85
C SER A 205 4.20 -6.54 -7.04
N LEU A 206 4.75 -6.07 -5.93
CA LEU A 206 4.20 -4.97 -5.15
C LEU A 206 5.12 -3.77 -5.27
N GLN A 207 4.54 -2.62 -5.61
CA GLN A 207 5.25 -1.34 -5.57
C GLN A 207 4.81 -0.55 -4.35
N LEU A 208 5.78 -0.03 -3.59
CA LEU A 208 5.54 1.07 -2.65
C LEU A 208 5.95 2.38 -3.33
N CYS A 209 5.07 3.37 -3.39
CA CYS A 209 5.43 4.70 -3.90
C CYS A 209 5.05 5.80 -2.91
N ILE A 210 6.06 6.59 -2.51
CA ILE A 210 5.92 7.64 -1.50
C ILE A 210 6.45 8.97 -2.06
N GLU A 211 5.60 9.98 -2.14
CA GLU A 211 6.02 11.34 -2.51
C GLU A 211 6.54 12.12 -1.30
N LYS A 212 7.52 13.00 -1.52
CA LYS A 212 8.11 13.82 -0.45
C LYS A 212 7.10 14.80 0.19
N ASN A 213 6.15 15.30 -0.61
CA ASN A 213 5.14 16.28 -0.18
C ASN A 213 4.21 15.77 0.92
N ILE A 214 4.01 14.46 1.07
CA ILE A 214 3.07 13.93 2.09
C ILE A 214 3.49 14.31 3.51
N TYR A 215 4.79 14.50 3.76
CA TYR A 215 5.29 14.89 5.08
C TYR A 215 4.98 16.34 5.45
N GLN A 216 4.44 17.14 4.53
CA GLN A 216 3.87 18.46 4.85
C GLN A 216 2.66 18.35 5.78
N TYR A 217 2.03 17.17 5.84
CA TYR A 217 0.92 16.88 6.74
C TYR A 217 1.40 16.48 8.15
N LEU A 218 2.70 16.42 8.44
CA LEU A 218 3.22 16.25 9.80
C LEU A 218 3.54 17.62 10.42
N THR A 219 3.23 17.80 11.70
CA THR A 219 3.68 18.97 12.46
C THR A 219 5.18 18.90 12.72
N GLU A 220 5.82 20.03 13.03
CA GLU A 220 7.23 20.04 13.42
C GLU A 220 7.48 19.18 14.66
N ASP A 221 6.64 19.28 15.70
CA ASP A 221 6.70 18.39 16.88
C ASP A 221 6.63 16.89 16.52
N GLN A 222 5.89 16.53 15.47
CA GLN A 222 5.81 15.15 14.99
C GLN A 222 7.06 14.75 14.21
N LYS A 223 7.62 15.64 13.38
CA LYS A 223 8.89 15.40 12.68
C LYS A 223 10.06 15.28 13.65
N ASP A 224 10.08 16.11 14.69
CA ASP A 224 11.13 16.13 15.72
C ASP A 224 11.19 14.81 16.50
N LYS A 225 10.06 14.14 16.71
CA LYS A 225 10.01 12.78 17.30
C LYS A 225 10.76 11.75 16.45
N PHE A 226 10.93 12.01 15.16
CA PHE A 226 11.61 11.15 14.20
C PHE A 226 12.88 11.78 13.64
N LYS A 227 13.48 12.77 14.33
CA LYS A 227 14.68 13.47 13.84
C LYS A 227 15.88 12.57 13.54
N ASP A 228 15.96 11.42 14.20
CA ASP A 228 17.03 10.42 13.99
C ASP A 228 16.72 9.46 12.82
N TYR A 229 15.55 9.61 12.18
CA TYR A 229 15.10 8.81 11.06
C TYR A 229 15.08 9.65 9.79
N LYS A 230 15.47 9.03 8.68
CA LYS A 230 15.29 9.60 7.34
C LYS A 230 13.91 9.26 6.82
N PHE A 231 13.17 10.28 6.40
CA PHE A 231 11.87 10.12 5.76
C PHE A 231 12.05 9.56 4.35
N PHE A 232 11.55 8.33 4.14
CA PHE A 232 11.64 7.68 2.83
C PHE A 232 10.78 8.42 1.80
N ASN A 233 11.30 8.58 0.59
CA ASN A 233 10.55 9.05 -0.56
C ASN A 233 11.12 8.39 -1.81
N GLY A 234 10.26 8.11 -2.78
CA GLY A 234 10.60 7.37 -3.99
C GLY A 234 9.72 6.14 -4.20
N LYS A 235 10.17 5.28 -5.12
CA LYS A 235 9.50 4.03 -5.50
C LYS A 235 10.38 2.84 -5.12
N ILE A 236 9.80 1.81 -4.54
CA ILE A 236 10.46 0.53 -4.27
C ILE A 236 9.57 -0.56 -4.88
N MET A 237 10.17 -1.42 -5.69
CA MET A 237 9.51 -2.61 -6.22
C MET A 237 9.94 -3.83 -5.39
N SER A 238 9.01 -4.76 -5.18
CA SER A 238 9.36 -6.08 -4.66
C SER A 238 10.07 -6.94 -5.70
N ASN A 239 10.49 -8.15 -5.33
CA ASN A 239 10.72 -9.20 -6.31
C ASN A 239 9.45 -9.48 -7.13
N GLU A 240 9.64 -10.00 -8.34
CA GLU A 240 8.58 -10.50 -9.20
C GLU A 240 8.29 -11.97 -8.86
N ILE A 241 7.03 -12.37 -8.98
CA ILE A 241 6.58 -13.75 -8.93
C ILE A 241 5.62 -14.03 -10.09
N ASP A 242 5.66 -15.25 -10.61
CA ASP A 242 4.68 -15.70 -11.59
C ASP A 242 3.31 -15.86 -10.92
N PHE A 243 2.33 -15.15 -11.45
CA PHE A 243 0.95 -15.25 -11.03
C PHE A 243 0.12 -15.88 -12.15
N LYS A 244 -0.50 -17.03 -11.88
CA LYS A 244 -1.47 -17.65 -12.76
C LYS A 244 -2.78 -17.80 -12.01
N MET A 245 -3.84 -17.19 -12.52
CA MET A 245 -5.17 -17.48 -12.01
C MET A 245 -5.56 -18.87 -12.50
N VAL A 246 -5.40 -19.85 -11.63
CA VAL A 246 -5.93 -21.20 -11.87
C VAL A 246 -7.37 -21.17 -11.41
N HIS A 247 -8.31 -21.39 -12.33
CA HIS A 247 -9.60 -21.93 -11.95
C HIS A 247 -9.34 -23.35 -11.42
N ASN A 248 -8.88 -23.48 -10.17
CA ASN A 248 -8.72 -24.79 -9.57
C ASN A 248 -10.11 -25.42 -9.48
N TYR A 249 -10.39 -26.35 -10.38
CA TYR A 249 -9.79 -27.68 -10.32
C TYR A 249 -8.77 -27.78 -11.49
N GLU A 250 -7.47 -27.53 -11.35
CA GLU A 250 -6.43 -28.49 -10.94
C GLU A 250 -5.04 -27.83 -10.90
N PHE A 251 -4.20 -28.32 -9.98
CA PHE A 251 -2.83 -27.87 -9.73
C PHE A 251 -1.84 -28.32 -10.82
N ILE A 252 -0.86 -27.48 -11.16
CA ILE A 252 0.43 -27.95 -11.69
C ILE A 252 1.54 -27.24 -10.93
N ASN A 253 2.26 -28.01 -10.10
CA ASN A 253 3.59 -27.66 -9.60
C ASN A 253 4.61 -27.88 -10.74
N LYS A 254 5.52 -26.94 -10.91
CA LYS A 254 6.87 -27.22 -11.40
C LYS A 254 7.86 -26.57 -10.45
#